data_AF-A0A9P3E0Z1-F1
#
_entry.id   AF-A0A9P3E0Z1-F1
#
_cell.length_a   1.000
_cell.length_b   1.000
_cell.length_c   1.000
_cell.angle_alpha   90.00
_cell.angle_beta   90.00
_cell.angle_gamma   90.00
#
_symmetry.space_group_name_H-M   'P 1'
#
loop_
_entity.id
_entity.type
_entity.pdbx_description
1 polymer ?
#
loop_
_entity_poly.entity_id
_entity_poly.type
_entity_poly.pdbx_seq_one_letter_code
_entity_poly.pdbx_strand_id
1 'polypeptide(L)'
;MLSSPLFNLLVTFTWAICTIAAPASPSNLVYAARAVQGGCSTSNLSVPLPSGQTTLSVPTGQQTIYATTGRGIQNYTCTDGAWVSVGALANLYDTSCFFDFFPDQTSGRALTELAYEYLDYPDQSGLPVKLHHFFVNTPNATSGVSAEFASATDHTVFSKTGSLNASDAITDVPWLELTAIAGQGTLAKTAFRLDTVGGQPPASYAANSFLMA
;
A
#
# COMPACT_ATOMS: atom_id res chain seq x y z
N MET A 1 4.66 -24.16 29.84
CA MET A 1 4.92 -24.16 28.38
C MET A 1 3.98 -23.14 27.76
N LEU A 2 4.43 -21.89 27.59
CA LEU A 2 3.66 -20.85 26.90
C LEU A 2 4.13 -20.75 25.45
N SER A 3 3.19 -20.88 24.51
CA SER A 3 3.40 -20.76 23.08
C SER A 3 3.65 -19.30 22.67
N SER A 4 4.70 -19.08 21.87
CA SER A 4 5.12 -17.79 21.31
C SER A 4 4.05 -17.13 20.43
N PRO A 5 3.84 -15.81 20.49
CA PRO A 5 3.02 -15.10 19.51
C PRO A 5 3.87 -14.77 18.28
N LEU A 6 3.44 -15.23 17.11
CA LEU A 6 3.98 -14.80 15.82
C LEU A 6 3.69 -13.31 15.63
N PHE A 7 4.65 -12.59 15.07
CA PHE A 7 4.67 -11.13 14.96
C PHE A 7 4.41 -10.72 13.52
N ASN A 8 3.77 -9.56 13.29
CA ASN A 8 2.95 -9.35 12.09
C ASN A 8 3.21 -8.00 11.40
N LEU A 9 3.48 -8.03 10.08
CA LEU A 9 3.81 -6.91 9.19
C LEU A 9 3.04 -6.94 7.84
N LEU A 10 2.73 -5.75 7.27
CA LEU A 10 1.97 -5.49 6.01
C LEU A 10 2.76 -4.63 4.99
N VAL A 11 2.57 -4.72 3.66
CA VAL A 11 3.27 -3.90 2.60
C VAL A 11 2.31 -3.43 1.44
N THR A 12 2.35 -2.18 0.87
CA THR A 12 1.39 -1.67 -0.20
C THR A 12 1.84 -0.58 -1.24
N PHE A 13 1.12 -0.33 -2.38
CA PHE A 13 1.42 0.58 -3.56
C PHE A 13 0.20 1.28 -4.29
N THR A 14 0.30 2.45 -5.02
CA THR A 14 -0.88 3.28 -5.55
C THR A 14 -0.65 4.40 -6.65
N TRP A 15 -1.66 4.74 -7.55
CA TRP A 15 -1.85 5.97 -8.46
C TRP A 15 -3.22 6.12 -9.29
N ALA A 16 -3.55 7.24 -9.98
CA ALA A 16 -4.77 7.56 -10.82
C ALA A 16 -4.61 8.39 -12.16
N ILE A 17 -5.55 8.25 -13.15
CA ILE A 17 -5.96 9.26 -14.18
C ILE A 17 -7.48 9.19 -14.58
N CYS A 18 -7.97 10.34 -15.08
CA CYS A 18 -9.26 10.77 -15.66
C CYS A 18 -9.95 9.87 -16.74
N THR A 19 -11.28 9.89 -16.73
CA THR A 19 -12.25 9.05 -17.46
C THR A 19 -12.32 9.26 -18.98
N ILE A 20 -12.18 8.16 -19.72
CA ILE A 20 -13.00 7.86 -20.92
C ILE A 20 -13.38 6.38 -20.80
N ALA A 21 -14.67 6.07 -20.78
CA ALA A 21 -15.17 4.71 -20.59
C ALA A 21 -14.71 3.80 -21.75
N ALA A 22 -13.81 2.87 -21.48
CA ALA A 22 -13.55 1.71 -22.31
C ALA A 22 -14.32 0.52 -21.73
N PRO A 23 -14.94 -0.33 -22.55
CA PRO A 23 -15.46 -1.60 -22.07
C PRO A 23 -14.26 -2.51 -21.78
N ALA A 24 -13.84 -2.57 -20.52
CA ALA A 24 -12.80 -3.49 -20.08
C ALA A 24 -13.36 -4.93 -20.16
N SER A 25 -13.01 -5.64 -21.23
CA SER A 25 -12.98 -7.10 -21.15
C SER A 25 -11.91 -7.44 -20.10
N PRO A 26 -12.16 -8.32 -19.10
CA PRO A 26 -11.15 -8.63 -18.11
C PRO A 26 -9.92 -9.14 -18.85
N SER A 27 -8.78 -8.46 -18.66
CA SER A 27 -7.52 -8.87 -19.25
C SER A 27 -7.22 -10.31 -18.85
N ASN A 28 -6.52 -11.07 -19.70
CA ASN A 28 -6.07 -12.43 -19.35
C ASN A 28 -5.28 -12.45 -18.01
N LEU A 29 -4.67 -11.31 -17.66
CA LEU A 29 -3.99 -11.09 -16.38
C LEU A 29 -4.94 -11.04 -15.19
N VAL A 30 -6.11 -10.40 -15.28
CA VAL A 30 -7.14 -10.46 -14.22
C VAL A 30 -7.62 -11.90 -14.02
N TYR A 31 -7.80 -12.66 -15.10
CA TYR A 31 -8.18 -14.07 -15.00
C TYR A 31 -7.07 -14.90 -14.34
N ALA A 32 -5.81 -14.68 -14.71
CA ALA A 32 -4.66 -15.31 -14.08
C ALA A 32 -4.54 -14.92 -12.59
N ALA A 33 -4.75 -13.65 -12.24
CA ALA A 33 -4.74 -13.17 -10.86
C ALA A 33 -5.86 -13.81 -10.02
N ARG A 34 -7.05 -14.05 -10.61
CA ARG A 34 -8.10 -14.84 -9.94
C ARG A 34 -7.71 -16.31 -9.75
N ALA A 35 -6.94 -16.86 -10.67
CA ALA A 35 -6.47 -18.24 -10.59
C ALA A 35 -5.35 -18.42 -9.55
N VAL A 36 -4.51 -17.41 -9.35
CA VAL A 36 -3.54 -17.35 -8.26
C VAL A 36 -4.29 -17.02 -6.97
N GLN A 37 -4.62 -18.06 -6.20
CA GLN A 37 -5.23 -17.89 -4.88
C GLN A 37 -4.28 -17.13 -3.94
N GLY A 38 -4.84 -16.41 -2.97
CA GLY A 38 -4.10 -15.88 -1.82
C GLY A 38 -3.98 -16.92 -0.69
N GLY A 39 -3.37 -16.52 0.44
CA GLY A 39 -3.29 -17.35 1.64
C GLY A 39 -2.11 -18.32 1.71
N CYS A 40 -1.07 -18.10 0.92
CA CYS A 40 0.18 -18.83 1.07
C CYS A 40 0.95 -18.36 2.33
N SER A 41 1.94 -19.15 2.75
CA SER A 41 2.68 -18.85 3.98
C SER A 41 3.56 -17.63 3.79
N THR A 42 3.43 -16.65 4.69
CA THR A 42 4.30 -15.47 4.73
C THR A 42 5.51 -15.66 5.66
N SER A 43 5.67 -16.85 6.26
CA SER A 43 6.68 -17.11 7.31
C SER A 43 8.12 -16.91 6.84
N ASN A 44 8.38 -17.07 5.55
CA ASN A 44 9.71 -16.89 4.95
C ASN A 44 9.87 -15.54 4.24
N LEU A 45 8.83 -14.69 4.29
CA LEU A 45 8.85 -13.39 3.65
C LEU A 45 9.51 -12.38 4.58
N SER A 46 10.59 -11.78 4.07
CA SER A 46 11.24 -10.64 4.68
C SER A 46 10.73 -9.35 4.05
N VAL A 47 11.22 -8.23 4.56
CA VAL A 47 10.90 -6.91 4.01
C VAL A 47 12.03 -6.53 3.08
N PRO A 48 11.79 -6.35 1.77
CA PRO A 48 12.84 -6.08 0.79
C PRO A 48 13.30 -4.61 0.88
N LEU A 49 13.92 -4.23 2.00
CA LEU A 49 14.45 -2.88 2.17
C LEU A 49 15.76 -2.72 1.39
N PRO A 50 16.02 -1.56 0.76
CA PRO A 50 17.26 -1.33 0.02
C PRO A 50 18.47 -1.43 0.95
N SER A 51 19.59 -1.93 0.45
CA SER A 51 20.81 -2.01 1.26
C SER A 51 21.37 -0.62 1.58
N GLY A 52 21.85 -0.43 2.81
CA GLY A 52 22.56 0.79 3.22
C GLY A 52 21.68 1.99 3.61
N GLN A 53 20.36 1.92 3.49
CA GLN A 53 19.44 2.91 4.07
C GLN A 53 19.12 2.59 5.54
N THR A 54 18.83 3.61 6.35
CA THR A 54 18.46 3.47 7.77
C THR A 54 17.12 4.11 8.13
N THR A 55 16.43 4.67 7.13
CA THR A 55 15.18 5.42 7.34
C THR A 55 13.98 4.51 7.54
N LEU A 56 14.00 3.32 6.94
CA LEU A 56 13.02 2.26 7.13
C LEU A 56 13.70 1.11 7.85
N SER A 57 13.07 0.56 8.88
CA SER A 57 13.63 -0.55 9.66
C SER A 57 12.54 -1.49 10.14
N VAL A 58 12.77 -2.80 10.01
CA VAL A 58 11.86 -3.80 10.55
C VAL A 58 12.09 -3.89 12.07
N PRO A 59 11.09 -3.61 12.92
CA PRO A 59 11.29 -3.69 14.36
C PRO A 59 11.64 -5.12 14.78
N THR A 60 12.57 -5.24 15.73
CA THR A 60 13.08 -6.55 16.17
C THR A 60 11.97 -7.49 16.63
N GLY A 61 12.06 -8.74 16.19
CA GLY A 61 11.09 -9.78 16.50
C GLY A 61 9.87 -9.79 15.60
N GLN A 62 9.65 -8.78 14.74
CA GLN A 62 8.52 -8.78 13.80
C GLN A 62 8.72 -9.70 12.61
N GLN A 63 7.63 -10.33 12.14
CA GLN A 63 7.58 -11.20 10.95
C GLN A 63 6.46 -10.72 10.02
N THR A 64 6.48 -11.17 8.77
CA THR A 64 5.45 -10.83 7.77
C THR A 64 4.20 -11.69 7.96
N ILE A 65 3.01 -11.07 7.94
CA ILE A 65 1.73 -11.81 7.88
C ILE A 65 0.88 -11.51 6.66
N TYR A 66 1.13 -10.38 6.02
CA TYR A 66 0.44 -10.00 4.81
C TYR A 66 1.48 -9.51 3.82
N ALA A 67 1.54 -10.20 2.68
CA ALA A 67 2.15 -9.68 1.47
C ALA A 67 1.00 -9.31 0.54
N THR A 68 0.90 -8.02 0.21
CA THR A 68 -0.18 -7.52 -0.63
C THR A 68 0.34 -6.56 -1.68
N THR A 69 -0.34 -6.52 -2.83
CA THR A 69 -0.15 -5.47 -3.82
C THR A 69 -1.36 -4.55 -3.78
N GLY A 70 -1.09 -3.25 -3.68
CA GLY A 70 -2.12 -2.22 -3.62
C GLY A 70 -2.46 -1.68 -5.01
N ARG A 71 -3.72 -1.28 -5.19
CA ARG A 71 -4.17 -0.39 -6.24
C ARG A 71 -5.13 0.63 -5.65
N GLY A 72 -4.83 1.90 -5.85
CA GLY A 72 -5.59 2.99 -5.24
C GLY A 72 -5.20 4.35 -5.77
N ILE A 73 -5.76 5.38 -5.14
CA ILE A 73 -5.54 6.79 -5.43
C ILE A 73 -4.95 7.50 -4.22
N GLN A 74 -4.24 8.58 -4.48
CA GLN A 74 -3.68 9.52 -3.53
C GLN A 74 -4.44 10.84 -3.63
N ASN A 75 -4.94 11.33 -2.50
CA ASN A 75 -5.67 12.59 -2.44
C ASN A 75 -4.73 13.72 -2.04
N TYR A 76 -4.76 14.82 -2.79
CA TYR A 76 -3.96 16.01 -2.56
C TYR A 76 -4.84 17.27 -2.53
N THR A 77 -4.44 18.23 -1.69
CA THR A 77 -4.92 19.61 -1.74
C THR A 77 -3.76 20.54 -2.06
N CYS A 78 -4.01 21.54 -2.91
CA CYS A 78 -3.05 22.60 -3.16
C CYS A 78 -3.19 23.70 -2.11
N THR A 79 -2.21 23.84 -1.22
CA THR A 79 -2.12 24.89 -0.20
C THR A 79 -0.90 25.75 -0.49
N ASP A 80 -1.08 27.07 -0.63
CA ASP A 80 0.01 28.03 -0.90
C ASP A 80 0.91 27.66 -2.09
N GLY A 81 0.31 27.07 -3.14
CA GLY A 81 1.03 26.66 -4.35
C GLY A 81 1.86 25.38 -4.19
N ALA A 82 1.62 24.61 -3.13
CA ALA A 82 2.22 23.30 -2.93
C ALA A 82 1.15 22.22 -2.78
N TRP A 83 1.34 21.09 -3.46
CA TRP A 83 0.52 19.91 -3.25
C TRP A 83 0.85 19.26 -1.90
N VAL A 84 -0.18 19.10 -1.06
CA VAL A 84 -0.08 18.43 0.23
C VAL A 84 -0.97 17.20 0.19
N SER A 85 -0.42 16.03 0.51
CA SER A 85 -1.23 14.82 0.60
C SER A 85 -2.17 14.91 1.80
N VAL A 86 -3.46 14.67 1.54
CA VAL A 86 -4.53 14.68 2.55
C VAL A 86 -5.13 13.29 2.77
N GLY A 87 -4.62 12.28 2.10
CA GLY A 87 -5.01 10.89 2.30
C GLY A 87 -4.79 10.04 1.06
N ALA A 88 -5.28 8.81 1.13
CA ALA A 88 -5.27 7.85 0.05
C ALA A 88 -6.46 6.90 0.22
N LEU A 89 -6.86 6.24 -0.86
CA LEU A 89 -7.78 5.12 -0.80
C LEU A 89 -7.25 4.01 -1.71
N ALA A 90 -7.16 2.78 -1.23
CA ALA A 90 -6.68 1.66 -2.01
C ALA A 90 -7.35 0.34 -1.62
N ASN A 91 -7.43 -0.57 -2.60
CA ASN A 91 -7.67 -1.98 -2.38
C ASN A 91 -6.33 -2.71 -2.41
N LEU A 92 -6.16 -3.65 -1.49
CA LEU A 92 -4.96 -4.47 -1.37
C LEU A 92 -5.34 -5.92 -1.68
N TYR A 93 -4.63 -6.53 -2.60
CA TYR A 93 -4.84 -7.91 -3.02
C TYR A 93 -3.75 -8.78 -2.43
N ASP A 94 -4.12 -9.97 -1.94
CA ASP A 94 -3.18 -10.92 -1.37
C ASP A 94 -2.23 -11.45 -2.44
N THR A 95 -0.93 -11.22 -2.26
CA THR A 95 0.12 -11.67 -3.16
C THR A 95 1.09 -12.63 -2.50
N SER A 96 0.74 -13.19 -1.34
CA SER A 96 1.56 -14.20 -0.65
C SER A 96 1.96 -15.35 -1.55
N CYS A 97 1.03 -15.89 -2.35
CA CYS A 97 1.33 -17.02 -3.23
C CYS A 97 2.24 -16.65 -4.41
N PHE A 98 2.27 -15.38 -4.83
CA PHE A 98 3.26 -14.96 -5.83
C PHE A 98 4.67 -15.21 -5.31
N PHE A 99 4.94 -14.90 -4.05
CA PHE A 99 6.27 -15.07 -3.45
C PHE A 99 6.62 -16.53 -3.11
N ASP A 100 5.64 -17.43 -3.07
CA ASP A 100 5.90 -18.88 -3.02
C ASP A 100 6.43 -19.39 -4.38
N PHE A 101 5.94 -18.84 -5.50
CA PHE A 101 6.42 -19.19 -6.84
C PHE A 101 7.67 -18.41 -7.26
N PHE A 102 7.76 -17.15 -6.85
CA PHE A 102 8.85 -16.22 -7.14
C PHE A 102 9.47 -15.75 -5.82
N PRO A 103 10.41 -16.53 -5.24
CA PRO A 103 10.94 -16.28 -3.90
C PRO A 103 11.77 -14.99 -3.80
N ASP A 104 12.11 -14.38 -4.93
CA ASP A 104 12.75 -13.08 -4.98
C ASP A 104 11.75 -11.96 -4.63
N GLN A 105 11.81 -11.51 -3.38
CA GLN A 105 10.95 -10.44 -2.86
C GLN A 105 11.25 -9.07 -3.49
N THR A 106 12.38 -8.90 -4.17
CA THR A 106 12.67 -7.67 -4.92
C THR A 106 11.84 -7.55 -6.21
N SER A 107 11.12 -8.62 -6.59
CA SER A 107 10.17 -8.61 -7.70
C SER A 107 8.83 -7.93 -7.36
N GLY A 108 8.66 -7.38 -6.14
CA GLY A 108 7.44 -6.68 -5.71
C GLY A 108 7.05 -5.50 -6.63
N ARG A 109 8.04 -4.80 -7.18
CA ARG A 109 7.87 -3.75 -8.19
C ARG A 109 7.08 -4.23 -9.39
N ALA A 110 7.37 -5.41 -9.94
CA ALA A 110 6.70 -5.94 -11.12
C ALA A 110 5.20 -6.20 -10.85
N LEU A 111 4.85 -6.70 -9.66
CA LEU A 111 3.46 -6.85 -9.26
C LEU A 111 2.74 -5.49 -9.19
N THR A 112 3.44 -4.47 -8.68
CA THR A 112 2.89 -3.12 -8.60
C THR A 112 2.67 -2.52 -9.97
N GLU A 113 3.62 -2.67 -10.89
CA GLU A 113 3.49 -2.19 -12.27
C GLU A 113 2.32 -2.88 -12.99
N LEU A 114 2.16 -4.19 -12.81
CA LEU A 114 1.01 -4.92 -13.34
C LEU A 114 -0.32 -4.45 -12.74
N ALA A 115 -0.38 -4.26 -11.42
CA ALA A 115 -1.57 -3.75 -10.76
C ALA A 115 -1.92 -2.33 -11.23
N TYR A 116 -0.90 -1.50 -11.44
CA TYR A 116 -1.05 -0.15 -11.96
C TYR A 116 -1.59 -0.13 -13.40
N GLU A 117 -1.06 -0.99 -14.27
CA GLU A 117 -1.40 -1.02 -15.70
C GLU A 117 -2.75 -1.70 -15.97
N TYR A 118 -3.10 -2.74 -15.21
CA TYR A 118 -4.22 -3.62 -15.54
C TYR A 118 -5.40 -3.59 -14.57
N LEU A 119 -5.28 -2.93 -13.41
CA LEU A 119 -6.40 -2.75 -12.48
C LEU A 119 -6.85 -1.30 -12.46
N ASP A 120 -8.15 -1.12 -12.61
CA ASP A 120 -8.80 0.17 -12.37
C ASP A 120 -8.95 0.43 -10.86
N TYR A 121 -9.12 1.70 -10.50
CA TYR A 121 -9.63 2.08 -9.19
C TYR A 121 -10.78 3.07 -9.33
N PRO A 122 -11.95 2.81 -8.71
CA PRO A 122 -12.29 1.62 -7.95
C PRO A 122 -12.29 0.36 -8.82
N ASP A 123 -11.80 -0.76 -8.26
CA ASP A 123 -11.67 -2.02 -8.99
C ASP A 123 -13.04 -2.57 -9.40
N GLN A 124 -13.20 -2.81 -10.70
CA GLN A 124 -14.38 -3.45 -11.29
C GLN A 124 -14.12 -4.89 -11.73
N SER A 125 -12.87 -5.35 -11.63
CA SER A 125 -12.45 -6.68 -12.05
C SER A 125 -13.04 -7.76 -11.16
N GLY A 126 -13.47 -7.41 -9.93
CA GLY A 126 -14.04 -8.30 -8.93
C GLY A 126 -13.00 -9.21 -8.27
N LEU A 127 -11.73 -8.79 -8.24
CA LEU A 127 -10.69 -9.48 -7.52
C LEU A 127 -10.99 -9.45 -6.01
N PRO A 128 -10.67 -10.53 -5.26
CA PRO A 128 -10.90 -10.57 -3.83
C PRO A 128 -9.98 -9.56 -3.13
N VAL A 129 -10.57 -8.52 -2.56
CA VAL A 129 -9.84 -7.54 -1.75
C VAL A 129 -9.50 -8.17 -0.40
N LYS A 130 -8.21 -8.20 -0.06
CA LYS A 130 -7.72 -8.72 1.22
C LYS A 130 -7.85 -7.67 2.32
N LEU A 131 -7.48 -6.43 2.00
CA LEU A 131 -7.52 -5.29 2.90
C LEU A 131 -7.93 -4.03 2.14
N HIS A 132 -8.64 -3.13 2.81
CA HIS A 132 -8.82 -1.75 2.37
C HIS A 132 -7.82 -0.86 3.08
N HIS A 133 -7.25 0.09 2.36
CA HIS A 133 -6.43 1.14 2.90
C HIS A 133 -7.12 2.48 2.66
N PHE A 134 -7.29 3.26 3.72
CA PHE A 134 -7.86 4.60 3.66
C PHE A 134 -7.30 5.46 4.78
N PHE A 135 -7.69 6.73 4.85
CA PHE A 135 -7.29 7.63 5.94
C PHE A 135 -8.49 7.95 6.82
N VAL A 136 -8.28 7.95 8.13
CA VAL A 136 -9.28 8.31 9.14
C VAL A 136 -8.83 9.51 9.96
N ASN A 137 -9.81 10.22 10.51
CA ASN A 137 -9.55 11.33 11.43
C ASN A 137 -8.96 10.80 12.73
N THR A 138 -7.78 11.28 13.08
CA THR A 138 -7.06 10.89 14.28
C THR A 138 -6.72 12.15 15.07
N PRO A 139 -7.52 12.49 16.11
CA PRO A 139 -7.24 13.62 16.96
C PRO A 139 -5.81 13.54 17.52
N ASN A 140 -5.11 14.67 17.52
CA ASN A 140 -3.73 14.82 17.99
C ASN A 140 -2.63 14.19 17.10
N ALA A 141 -2.98 13.58 15.97
CA ALA A 141 -1.97 13.28 14.94
C ALA A 141 -1.47 14.60 14.32
N THR A 142 -0.19 14.66 13.94
CA THR A 142 0.42 15.85 13.32
C THR A 142 -0.33 16.34 12.09
N SER A 143 -0.88 15.42 11.29
CA SER A 143 -1.69 15.70 10.10
C SER A 143 -3.20 15.76 10.37
N GLY A 144 -3.67 15.48 11.58
CA GLY A 144 -5.09 15.30 11.91
C GLY A 144 -5.75 14.04 11.33
N VAL A 145 -5.08 13.36 10.41
CA VAL A 145 -5.50 12.09 9.79
C VAL A 145 -4.39 11.05 9.88
N SER A 146 -4.76 9.77 9.90
CA SER A 146 -3.83 8.64 9.92
C SER A 146 -4.27 7.54 8.94
N ALA A 147 -3.31 6.75 8.48
CA ALA A 147 -3.58 5.61 7.60
C ALA A 147 -4.28 4.51 8.40
N GLU A 148 -5.37 3.97 7.87
CA GLU A 148 -6.01 2.76 8.37
C GLU A 148 -5.88 1.65 7.33
N PHE A 149 -5.64 0.44 7.81
CA PHE A 149 -5.76 -0.78 7.03
C PHE A 149 -6.82 -1.65 7.70
N ALA A 150 -7.80 -2.08 6.92
CA ALA A 150 -8.96 -2.82 7.40
C ALA A 150 -9.20 -4.08 6.58
N SER A 151 -9.32 -5.20 7.26
CA SER A 151 -9.93 -6.43 6.73
C SER A 151 -11.44 -6.42 6.97
N ALA A 152 -12.12 -7.50 6.61
CA ALA A 152 -13.55 -7.66 6.94
C ALA A 152 -13.84 -7.73 8.45
N THR A 153 -12.86 -8.10 9.28
CA THR A 153 -13.08 -8.44 10.70
C THR A 153 -12.16 -7.72 11.69
N ASP A 154 -11.13 -7.04 11.20
CA ASP A 154 -10.11 -6.38 12.01
C ASP A 154 -9.50 -5.21 11.23
N HIS A 155 -8.97 -4.22 11.93
CA HIS A 155 -8.33 -3.04 11.38
C HIS A 155 -7.11 -2.64 12.22
N THR A 156 -6.30 -1.72 11.73
CA THR A 156 -5.34 -0.96 12.54
C THR A 156 -5.13 0.41 11.95
N VAL A 157 -5.09 1.42 12.83
CA VAL A 157 -4.71 2.79 12.49
C VAL A 157 -3.22 2.98 12.76
N PHE A 158 -2.50 3.57 11.82
CA PHE A 158 -1.06 3.72 11.84
C PHE A 158 -0.62 5.18 11.72
N SER A 159 0.44 5.49 12.44
CA SER A 159 1.22 6.71 12.27
C SER A 159 2.40 6.47 11.32
N LYS A 160 2.75 7.47 10.50
CA LYS A 160 3.97 7.41 9.68
C LYS A 160 5.20 7.58 10.57
N THR A 161 6.10 6.61 10.57
CA THR A 161 7.35 6.63 11.35
C THR A 161 8.60 6.67 10.49
N GLY A 162 8.52 6.25 9.23
CA GLY A 162 9.61 6.33 8.27
C GLY A 162 9.14 6.70 6.87
N SER A 163 10.02 7.31 6.08
CA SER A 163 9.76 7.69 4.69
C SER A 163 11.05 7.66 3.89
N LEU A 164 11.08 6.88 2.81
CA LEU A 164 12.21 6.79 1.89
C LEU A 164 11.75 7.11 0.48
N ASN A 165 12.53 7.89 -0.27
CA ASN A 165 12.18 8.16 -1.66
C ASN A 165 12.18 6.84 -2.45
N ALA A 166 11.18 6.67 -3.33
CA ALA A 166 11.22 5.65 -4.35
C ALA A 166 12.37 5.92 -5.34
N SER A 167 12.77 4.89 -6.08
CA SER A 167 13.86 5.00 -7.07
C SER A 167 13.60 6.07 -8.12
N ASP A 168 12.35 6.24 -8.55
CA ASP A 168 11.89 7.38 -9.34
C ASP A 168 11.00 8.30 -8.51
N ALA A 169 11.62 9.17 -7.72
CA ALA A 169 10.90 10.10 -6.85
C ALA A 169 10.10 11.17 -7.59
N ILE A 170 10.25 11.30 -8.92
CA ILE A 170 9.50 12.26 -9.74
C ILE A 170 8.07 11.74 -9.98
N THR A 171 7.94 10.45 -10.21
CA THR A 171 6.66 9.80 -10.57
C THR A 171 6.09 9.00 -9.41
N ASP A 172 6.94 8.35 -8.61
CA ASP A 172 6.55 7.41 -7.57
C ASP A 172 6.50 8.08 -6.19
N VAL A 173 5.41 7.86 -5.45
CA VAL A 173 5.29 8.36 -4.07
C VAL A 173 6.35 7.72 -3.15
N PRO A 174 6.74 8.37 -2.05
CA PRO A 174 7.70 7.77 -1.14
C PRO A 174 7.21 6.44 -0.55
N TRP A 175 8.18 5.57 -0.33
CA TRP A 175 8.03 4.39 0.47
C TRP A 175 7.84 4.78 1.93
N LEU A 176 6.97 4.08 2.65
CA LEU A 176 6.60 4.42 4.01
C LEU A 176 6.87 3.26 4.97
N GLU A 177 7.22 3.62 6.19
CA GLU A 177 7.06 2.77 7.37
C GLU A 177 5.99 3.41 8.26
N LEU A 178 5.06 2.58 8.71
CA LEU A 178 3.90 2.94 9.47
C LEU A 178 3.86 2.10 10.75
N THR A 179 3.76 2.74 11.91
CA THR A 179 3.67 2.06 13.21
C THR A 179 2.26 2.20 13.77
N ALA A 180 1.70 1.10 14.27
CA ALA A 180 0.36 1.05 14.83
C ALA A 180 0.21 2.02 16.01
N ILE A 181 -0.90 2.75 16.02
CA ILE A 181 -1.26 3.62 17.14
C ILE A 181 -1.84 2.76 18.25
N ALA A 182 -1.30 2.90 19.46
CA ALA A 182 -1.70 2.08 20.60
C ALA A 182 -3.22 2.17 20.86
N GLY A 183 -3.87 1.01 20.93
CA GLY A 183 -5.31 0.91 21.18
C GLY A 183 -6.20 1.14 19.96
N GLN A 184 -5.65 1.35 18.76
CA GLN A 184 -6.43 1.58 17.53
C GLN A 184 -6.32 0.39 16.57
N GLY A 185 -6.86 -0.76 17.00
CA GLY A 185 -6.93 -1.98 16.20
C GLY A 185 -5.83 -3.00 16.49
N THR A 186 -5.94 -4.19 15.89
CA THR A 186 -5.06 -5.35 16.16
C THR A 186 -4.49 -6.05 14.94
N LEU A 187 -4.88 -5.64 13.73
CA LEU A 187 -4.48 -6.25 12.46
C LEU A 187 -2.97 -6.46 12.31
N ALA A 188 -2.15 -5.43 12.57
CA ALA A 188 -0.69 -5.53 12.50
C ALA A 188 -0.01 -4.47 13.39
N LYS A 189 1.25 -4.69 13.77
CA LYS A 189 2.02 -3.72 14.58
C LYS A 189 2.74 -2.69 13.73
N THR A 190 3.14 -3.08 12.53
CA THR A 190 3.85 -2.25 11.57
C THR A 190 3.29 -2.53 10.18
N ALA A 191 3.31 -1.53 9.32
CA ALA A 191 3.04 -1.68 7.89
C ALA A 191 4.09 -0.88 7.11
N PHE A 192 4.52 -1.40 5.97
CA PHE A 192 5.33 -0.69 5.01
C PHE A 192 4.54 -0.42 3.73
N ARG A 193 5.13 0.42 2.89
CA ARG A 193 4.76 0.63 1.49
C ARG A 193 6.07 0.77 0.75
N LEU A 194 6.49 -0.25 0.01
CA LEU A 194 7.83 -0.46 -0.62
C LEU A 194 7.83 -0.99 -2.08
N ASP A 195 7.99 -0.22 -3.15
CA ASP A 195 7.53 -0.75 -4.47
C ASP A 195 6.70 0.21 -5.30
N THR A 196 6.50 1.45 -4.82
CA THR A 196 5.49 2.38 -5.34
C THR A 196 5.71 2.69 -6.81
N VAL A 197 4.61 2.70 -7.56
CA VAL A 197 4.55 3.13 -8.96
C VAL A 197 3.49 4.22 -9.05
N GLY A 198 3.89 5.42 -9.45
CA GLY A 198 3.05 6.59 -9.52
C GLY A 198 2.68 7.18 -8.15
N GLY A 199 1.65 8.01 -8.18
CA GLY A 199 0.98 8.66 -7.06
C GLY A 199 1.46 10.09 -6.81
N GLN A 200 2.54 10.55 -7.46
CA GLN A 200 2.99 11.93 -7.33
C GLN A 200 2.02 12.90 -7.99
N PRO A 201 1.73 14.06 -7.37
CA PRO A 201 0.91 15.08 -7.99
C PRO A 201 1.69 15.74 -9.16
N PRO A 202 0.99 16.32 -10.17
CA PRO A 202 1.62 17.01 -11.27
C PRO A 202 2.39 18.24 -10.79
N ALA A 203 3.42 18.61 -11.55
CA ALA A 203 4.27 19.76 -11.25
C ALA A 203 3.52 21.10 -11.29
N SER A 204 2.42 21.19 -12.04
CA SER A 204 1.56 22.38 -12.09
C SER A 204 0.40 22.29 -11.10
N TYR A 205 0.07 23.41 -10.48
CA TYR A 205 -1.05 23.55 -9.57
C TYR A 205 -1.98 24.67 -10.02
N ALA A 206 -3.28 24.50 -9.76
CA ALA A 206 -4.24 25.60 -9.71
C ALA A 206 -4.53 25.89 -8.23
N ALA A 207 -4.50 27.15 -7.81
CA ALA A 207 -4.77 27.49 -6.40
C ALA A 207 -6.14 26.95 -5.96
N ASN A 208 -6.22 26.41 -4.73
CA ASN A 208 -7.42 25.82 -4.13
C ASN A 208 -7.99 24.60 -4.90
N SER A 209 -7.14 23.84 -5.59
CA SER A 209 -7.55 22.61 -6.26
C SER A 209 -7.40 21.37 -5.37
N PHE A 210 -8.30 20.41 -5.60
CA PHE A 210 -8.21 19.05 -5.09
C PHE A 210 -7.85 18.13 -6.25
N LEU A 211 -6.95 17.18 -6.00
CA LEU A 211 -6.47 16.22 -6.98
C LEU A 211 -6.52 14.81 -6.40
N MET A 212 -6.99 13.88 -7.23
CA MET A 212 -6.75 12.45 -7.06
C MET A 212 -5.65 12.06 -8.05
N ALA A 213 -4.50 11.68 -7.52
CA ALA A 213 -3.38 11.14 -8.26
C ALA A 213 -3.18 9.67 -7.92
#